data_AF-A0A7X9D2J7-F1
#
_entry.id   AF-A0A7X9D2J7-F1
#
_cell.length_a   1.000
_cell.length_b   1.000
_cell.length_c   1.000
_cell.angle_alpha   90.00
_cell.angle_beta   90.00
_cell.angle_gamma   90.00
#
_symmetry.space_group_name_H-M   'P 1'
#
loop_
_entity.id
_entity.type
_entity.pdbx_description
1 polymer ?
#
loop_
_entity_poly.entity_id
_entity_poly.type
_entity_poly.pdbx_seq_one_letter_code
_entity_poly.pdbx_strand_id
1 'polypeptide(L)'
;MVVAIQEGLGEIKKELLKRGFDVVDLETYNYPIDAIIYKGIPFQISYVSGNNMPAMSSGIRENYGVFMVNSNNRSIDELENMLRTRYYSPLF
;
A
#
# COMPACT_ATOMS: atom_id res chain seq x y z
N MET A 1 9.86 -0.97 -4.40
CA MET A 1 8.38 -1.11 -4.37
C MET A 1 7.89 0.09 -3.58
N VAL A 2 7.02 0.89 -4.19
CA VAL A 2 6.54 2.13 -3.58
C VAL A 2 5.28 1.84 -2.77
N VAL A 3 5.36 2.06 -1.46
CA VAL A 3 4.29 1.81 -0.50
C VAL A 3 3.84 3.16 0.05
N ALA A 4 2.61 3.55 -0.27
CA ALA A 4 1.97 4.70 0.37
C ALA A 4 1.44 4.30 1.75
N ILE A 5 1.66 5.15 2.74
CA ILE A 5 1.18 4.93 4.10
C ILE A 5 0.33 6.11 4.53
N GLN A 6 -0.81 5.81 5.14
CA GLN A 6 -1.69 6.80 5.76
C GLN A 6 -0.97 7.53 6.91
N GLU A 7 -1.21 8.84 7.02
CA GLU A 7 -0.72 9.66 8.12
C GLU A 7 -1.07 9.04 9.50
N GLY A 8 -0.14 9.15 10.45
CA GLY A 8 -0.28 8.57 11.80
C GLY A 8 0.28 7.16 11.96
N LEU A 9 0.81 6.53 10.90
CA LEU A 9 1.48 5.22 10.93
C LEU A 9 3.01 5.33 10.89
N GLY A 10 3.57 6.35 11.54
CA GLY A 10 5.01 6.68 11.47
C GLY A 10 5.96 5.56 11.89
N GLU A 11 5.56 4.73 12.86
CA GLU A 11 6.37 3.56 13.27
C GLU A 11 6.41 2.49 12.17
N ILE A 12 5.30 2.22 11.51
CA ILE A 12 5.25 1.28 10.36
C ILE A 12 6.12 1.82 9.22
N LYS A 13 6.06 3.12 8.95
CA LYS A 13 6.89 3.79 7.94
C LYS A 13 8.38 3.58 8.20
N LYS A 14 8.85 3.83 9.43
CA LYS A 14 10.25 3.63 9.80
C LYS A 14 10.70 2.18 9.61
N GLU A 15 9.88 1.23 10.05
CA GLU A 15 10.24 -0.18 9.97
C GLU A 15 10.26 -0.72 8.53
N LEU A 16 9.33 -0.28 7.68
CA LEU A 16 9.32 -0.65 6.26
C LEU A 16 10.49 -0.01 5.49
N LEU A 17 10.85 1.25 5.79
CA LEU A 17 12.05 1.87 5.23
C LEU A 17 13.32 1.07 5.56
N LYS A 18 13.47 0.60 6.82
CA LYS A 18 14.61 -0.24 7.23
C LYS A 18 14.66 -1.58 6.50
N ARG A 19 13.51 -2.10 6.05
CA ARG A 19 13.37 -3.36 5.32
C ARG A 19 13.52 -3.21 3.80
N GLY A 20 13.85 -2.00 3.32
CA GLY A 20 14.16 -1.72 1.92
C GLY A 20 12.95 -1.39 1.04
N PHE A 21 11.83 -0.98 1.63
CA PHE A 21 10.69 -0.45 0.87
C PHE A 21 10.81 1.05 0.66
N ASP A 22 10.30 1.55 -0.47
CA ASP A 22 10.20 2.98 -0.74
C ASP A 22 8.88 3.47 -0.14
N VAL A 23 8.94 4.16 1.00
CA VAL A 23 7.73 4.53 1.75
C VAL A 23 7.40 6.00 1.58
N VAL A 24 6.17 6.29 1.14
CA VAL A 24 5.69 7.64 0.83
C VAL A 24 4.41 7.95 1.61
N ASP A 25 4.14 9.23 1.85
CA ASP A 25 2.93 9.66 2.55
C ASP A 25 1.76 9.71 1.57
N LEU A 26 0.70 8.96 1.85
CA LEU A 26 -0.45 8.80 0.95
C LEU A 26 -1.12 10.13 0.61
N GLU A 27 -1.17 11.05 1.57
CA GLU A 27 -1.89 12.31 1.48
C GLU A 27 -1.18 13.35 0.60
N THR A 28 0.12 13.18 0.35
CA THR A 28 0.94 14.16 -0.40
C THR A 28 1.56 13.59 -1.67
N TYR A 29 1.66 12.27 -1.77
CA TYR A 29 2.29 11.62 -2.90
C TYR A 29 1.31 11.50 -4.08
N ASN A 30 1.72 12.02 -5.24
CA ASN A 30 0.90 12.10 -6.46
C ASN A 30 1.47 11.30 -7.64
N TYR A 31 2.33 10.32 -7.38
CA TYR A 31 2.89 9.43 -8.40
C TYR A 31 2.37 8.01 -8.21
N PRO A 32 2.53 7.12 -9.21
CA PRO A 32 2.08 5.74 -9.13
C PRO A 32 2.69 4.99 -7.94
N ILE A 33 1.86 4.21 -7.27
CA ILE A 33 2.24 3.39 -6.11
C ILE A 33 1.88 1.91 -6.33
N ASP A 34 2.62 1.03 -5.66
CA ASP A 34 2.39 -0.42 -5.72
C ASP A 34 1.41 -0.89 -4.64
N ALA A 35 1.46 -0.27 -3.45
CA ALA A 35 0.61 -0.62 -2.32
C ALA A 35 0.23 0.58 -1.45
N ILE A 36 -0.88 0.44 -0.73
CA ILE A 36 -1.36 1.37 0.30
C ILE A 36 -1.46 0.63 1.63
N ILE A 37 -0.92 1.20 2.70
CA ILE A 37 -1.16 0.74 4.06
C ILE A 37 -2.01 1.76 4.79
N TYR A 38 -3.12 1.31 5.35
CA TYR A 38 -4.06 2.14 6.11
C TYR A 38 -4.41 1.47 7.44
N LYS A 39 -5.05 2.21 8.36
CA LYS A 39 -5.53 1.68 9.64
C LYS A 39 -6.97 2.14 9.91
N GLY A 40 -7.84 1.21 10.32
CA GLY A 40 -9.23 1.49 10.70
C GLY A 40 -10.28 1.14 9.64
N ILE A 41 -11.52 1.62 9.80
CA ILE A 41 -12.66 1.39 8.89
C ILE A 41 -13.55 2.65 8.81
N PRO A 42 -14.06 3.04 7.61
CA PRO A 42 -13.60 2.68 6.27
C PRO A 42 -12.48 3.60 5.78
N PHE A 43 -11.56 3.03 4.98
CA PHE A 43 -10.50 3.77 4.29
C PHE A 43 -11.09 4.94 3.49
N GLN A 44 -10.57 6.15 3.70
CA GLN A 44 -11.01 7.32 2.95
C GLN A 44 -10.41 7.27 1.54
N ILE A 45 -11.21 6.81 0.58
CA ILE A 45 -10.85 6.67 -0.84
C ILE A 45 -10.49 8.03 -1.48
N SER A 46 -10.81 9.16 -0.84
CA SER A 46 -10.50 10.51 -1.32
C SER A 46 -9.02 10.77 -1.60
N TYR A 47 -8.11 10.00 -1.00
CA TYR A 47 -6.66 10.11 -1.25
C TYR A 47 -6.16 9.22 -2.38
N VAL A 48 -7.02 8.37 -2.96
CA VAL A 48 -6.68 7.58 -4.15
C VAL A 48 -7.05 8.38 -5.40
N SER A 49 -6.06 8.97 -6.04
CA SER A 49 -6.23 9.73 -7.28
C SER A 49 -5.87 8.88 -8.51
N GLY A 50 -6.34 9.30 -9.69
CA GLY A 50 -5.95 8.68 -10.96
C GLY A 50 -4.46 8.76 -11.29
N ASN A 51 -3.70 9.63 -10.63
CA ASN A 51 -2.23 9.72 -10.79
C ASN A 51 -1.48 8.68 -9.94
N ASN A 52 -2.12 8.23 -8.85
CA ASN A 52 -1.56 7.28 -7.89
C ASN A 52 -1.92 5.85 -8.29
N MET A 53 -2.92 5.69 -9.14
CA MET A 53 -3.27 4.44 -9.78
C MET A 53 -2.55 4.34 -11.14
N PRO A 54 -2.02 3.16 -11.51
CA PRO A 54 -1.51 2.97 -12.86
C PRO A 54 -2.63 3.21 -13.88
N ALA A 55 -2.33 3.98 -14.93
CA ALA A 55 -3.28 4.27 -16.00
C ALA A 55 -3.71 2.98 -16.70
N MET A 56 -5.02 2.79 -16.87
CA MET A 56 -5.56 1.67 -17.64
C MET A 56 -5.21 1.84 -19.12
N SER A 57 -4.11 1.22 -19.55
CA SER A 57 -3.75 1.16 -20.97
C SER A 57 -4.79 0.32 -21.69
N SER A 58 -5.51 0.94 -22.63
CA SER A 58 -6.55 0.28 -23.43
C SER A 58 -5.92 -0.81 -24.29
N GLY A 59 -6.02 -2.07 -23.86
CA GLY A 59 -5.59 -3.23 -24.65
C GLY A 59 -4.81 -4.28 -23.88
N ILE A 60 -4.31 -3.96 -22.68
CA ILE A 60 -3.56 -4.90 -21.85
C ILE A 60 -4.35 -5.11 -20.55
N ARG A 61 -5.08 -6.24 -20.46
CA ARG A 61 -5.63 -6.74 -19.17
C ARG A 61 -4.50 -7.31 -18.30
N GLU A 62 -3.45 -6.55 -18.07
CA GLU A 62 -2.52 -6.89 -17.01
C GLU A 62 -3.16 -6.43 -15.70
N ASN A 63 -3.18 -7.30 -14.70
CA ASN A 63 -3.73 -7.06 -13.37
C ASN A 63 -2.89 -6.00 -12.63
N TYR A 64 -2.88 -4.76 -13.12
CA TYR A 64 -2.23 -3.61 -12.52
C TYR A 64 -3.23 -2.91 -11.62
N GLY A 65 -3.16 -3.24 -10.33
CA GLY A 65 -3.93 -2.60 -9.27
C GLY A 65 -3.02 -2.28 -8.08
N VAL A 66 -3.44 -1.29 -7.30
CA VAL A 66 -2.76 -0.92 -6.05
C VAL A 66 -3.16 -1.91 -4.96
N PHE A 67 -2.18 -2.54 -4.30
CA PHE A 67 -2.43 -3.51 -3.24
C PHE A 67 -2.76 -2.80 -1.92
N MET A 68 -3.96 -2.99 -1.36
CA MET A 68 -4.45 -2.23 -0.21
C MET A 68 -4.43 -3.05 1.08
N VAL A 69 -3.52 -2.76 1.99
CA VAL A 69 -3.30 -3.51 3.23
C VAL A 69 -3.84 -2.76 4.45
N ASN A 70 -4.71 -3.41 5.21
CA ASN A 70 -5.12 -2.91 6.53
C ASN A 70 -4.09 -3.33 7.59
N SER A 71 -3.45 -2.36 8.24
CA SER A 71 -2.47 -2.56 9.31
C SER A 71 -3.09 -2.87 10.68
N ASN A 72 -4.41 -2.83 10.81
CA ASN A 72 -5.07 -3.04 12.08
C ASN A 72 -4.80 -4.46 12.63
N ASN A 73 -4.25 -4.54 13.84
CA ASN A 73 -3.83 -5.78 14.52
C ASN A 73 -2.86 -6.65 13.69
N ARG A 74 -2.03 -6.04 12.83
CA ARG A 74 -0.97 -6.73 12.08
C ARG A 74 0.40 -6.34 12.60
N SER A 75 1.29 -7.32 12.69
CA SER A 75 2.71 -7.11 12.95
C SER A 75 3.44 -6.60 11.71
N ILE A 76 4.61 -5.98 11.90
CA ILE A 76 5.44 -5.53 10.77
C ILE A 76 5.89 -6.70 9.89
N ASP A 77 6.19 -7.86 10.49
CA ASP A 77 6.59 -9.06 9.75
C ASP A 77 5.48 -9.57 8.84
N GLU A 78 4.23 -9.54 9.32
CA GLU A 78 3.06 -9.86 8.48
C GLU A 78 2.89 -8.85 7.35
N LEU A 79 3.01 -7.55 7.63
CA LEU A 79 2.90 -6.51 6.61
C LEU A 79 3.97 -6.67 5.52
N GLU A 80 5.22 -6.95 5.90
CA GLU A 80 6.28 -7.25 4.95
C GLU A 80 5.93 -8.47 4.10
N ASN A 81 5.50 -9.57 4.72
CA ASN A 81 5.16 -10.79 4.01
C ASN A 81 4.01 -10.54 3.02
N MET A 82 2.97 -9.81 3.43
CA MET A 82 1.85 -9.42 2.58
C MET A 82 2.31 -8.57 1.39
N LEU A 83 3.19 -7.59 1.59
CA LEU A 83 3.71 -6.74 0.51
C LEU A 83 4.58 -7.52 -0.49
N ARG A 84 5.44 -8.42 0.00
CA ARG A 84 6.34 -9.22 -0.85
C ARG A 84 5.59 -10.30 -1.65
N THR A 85 4.62 -10.95 -1.02
CA THR A 85 3.86 -12.04 -1.65
C THR A 85 2.62 -11.57 -2.39
N ARG A 86 2.17 -10.33 -2.13
CA ARG A 86 0.88 -9.78 -2.56
C ARG A 86 -0.32 -10.65 -2.15
N TYR A 87 -0.20 -11.40 -1.05
CA TYR A 87 -1.29 -12.17 -0.46
C TYR A 87 -1.72 -11.58 0.88
N TYR A 88 -3.03 -11.49 1.13
CA TYR A 88 -3.58 -10.95 2.38
C TYR A 88 -3.42 -11.90 3.58
N SER A 89 -3.42 -13.21 3.30
CA SER A 89 -3.06 -14.35 4.16
C SER A 89 -3.51 -15.61 3.40
N PRO A 90 -2.99 -16.80 3.69
CA PRO A 90 -3.64 -18.03 3.25
C PRO A 90 -5.06 -18.09 3.83
N LEU A 91 -6.00 -18.64 3.06
CA LEU A 91 -7.40 -18.82 3.49
C LEU A 91 -7.56 -20.00 4.47
N PHE A 92 -6.48 -20.77 4.71
CA PHE A 92 -6.47 -22.01 5.48
C PHE A 92 -5.15 -22.15 6.24
#